data_AF-A0A3D4TTT1-F1
#
_entry.id   AF-A0A3D4TTT1-F1
#
_cell.length_a   1.000
_cell.length_b   1.000
_cell.length_c   1.000
_cell.angle_alpha   90.00
_cell.angle_beta   90.00
_cell.angle_gamma   90.00
#
_symmetry.space_group_name_H-M   'P 1'
#
loop_
_entity.id
_entity.type
_entity.pdbx_description
1 polymer ?
#
loop_
_entity_poly.entity_id
_entity_poly.type
_entity_poly.pdbx_seq_one_letter_code
_entity_poly.pdbx_strand_id
1 'polypeptide(L)'
;MIYVDRSRYSAPAELLDFQQKSLATLREFFATGIDERLLRWPSFDFPPRVASAVRHQLSNVFNDSCGYCGAPANLIDHFRPRRNAERGGSRADTDCYWWLSAEWSNLYLCCAACNVAKANFFPIDGPVAAPQTFGDALLDERPVLLDPCHDRPEEHLRFLADGTVAGLTARGTATIEILQLNARHRLGGG
;
A
#
# COMPACT_ATOMS: atom_id res chain seq x y z
N MET A 1 7.21 9.15 8.49
CA MET A 1 7.41 8.88 7.05
C MET A 1 8.70 9.55 6.64
N ILE A 2 9.59 8.80 5.99
CA ILE A 2 10.81 9.32 5.36
C ILE A 2 10.77 8.89 3.90
N TYR A 3 11.40 9.67 3.01
CA TYR A 3 11.55 9.25 1.63
C TYR A 3 12.46 8.02 1.53
N VAL A 4 12.04 7.04 0.75
CA VAL A 4 12.76 5.78 0.53
C VAL A 4 13.01 5.58 -0.95
N ASP A 5 14.25 5.82 -1.37
CA ASP A 5 14.70 5.46 -2.71
C ASP A 5 14.84 3.93 -2.82
N ARG A 6 13.85 3.32 -3.44
CA ARG A 6 13.81 1.88 -3.70
C ARG A 6 14.40 1.46 -5.06
N SER A 7 14.88 2.41 -5.87
CA SER A 7 15.36 2.14 -7.25
C SER A 7 16.51 1.14 -7.33
N ARG A 8 17.33 1.08 -6.28
CA ARG A 8 18.46 0.15 -6.16
C ARG A 8 18.08 -1.27 -5.71
N TYR A 9 16.80 -1.52 -5.40
CA TYR A 9 16.33 -2.82 -4.90
C TYR A 9 15.40 -3.49 -5.90
N SER A 10 15.86 -4.59 -6.49
CA SER A 10 15.03 -5.46 -7.30
C SER A 10 14.05 -6.28 -6.45
N ALA A 11 12.92 -6.64 -7.04
CA ALA A 11 12.04 -7.65 -6.47
C ALA A 11 12.78 -8.99 -6.31
N PRO A 12 12.42 -9.80 -5.30
CA PRO A 12 12.94 -11.15 -5.20
C PRO A 12 12.39 -12.02 -6.33
N ALA A 13 13.19 -12.98 -6.81
CA ALA A 13 12.81 -13.86 -7.92
C ALA A 13 11.52 -14.64 -7.64
N GLU A 14 11.28 -15.04 -6.39
CA GLU A 14 10.05 -15.68 -5.94
C GLU A 14 8.80 -14.82 -6.21
N LEU A 15 8.90 -13.50 -6.03
CA LEU A 15 7.79 -12.59 -6.30
C LEU A 15 7.56 -12.46 -7.80
N LEU A 16 8.63 -12.38 -8.61
CA LEU A 16 8.52 -12.24 -10.07
C LEU A 16 7.86 -13.49 -10.69
N ASP A 17 8.28 -14.68 -10.30
CA ASP A 17 7.67 -15.95 -10.74
C ASP A 17 6.20 -16.05 -10.30
N PHE A 18 5.93 -15.67 -9.05
CA PHE A 18 4.56 -15.65 -8.53
C PHE A 18 3.69 -14.64 -9.30
N GLN A 19 4.17 -13.42 -9.50
CA GLN A 19 3.47 -12.36 -10.23
C GLN A 19 3.10 -12.81 -11.64
N GLN A 20 4.04 -13.40 -12.38
CA GLN A 20 3.80 -13.87 -13.74
C GLN A 20 2.66 -14.90 -13.80
N LYS A 21 2.66 -15.87 -12.88
CA LYS A 21 1.62 -16.92 -12.81
C LYS A 21 0.28 -16.36 -12.35
N SER A 22 0.29 -15.58 -11.27
CA SER A 22 -0.92 -15.00 -10.68
C SER A 22 -1.60 -14.02 -11.63
N LEU A 23 -0.85 -13.17 -12.36
CA LEU A 23 -1.45 -12.24 -13.31
C LEU A 23 -2.17 -12.95 -14.46
N ALA A 24 -1.64 -14.08 -14.95
CA ALA A 24 -2.32 -14.87 -15.98
C ALA A 24 -3.67 -15.40 -15.46
N THR A 25 -3.67 -16.04 -14.29
CA THR A 25 -4.91 -16.56 -13.66
C THR A 25 -5.91 -15.45 -13.35
N LEU A 26 -5.46 -14.31 -12.82
CA LEU A 26 -6.33 -13.20 -12.47
C LEU A 26 -6.94 -12.54 -13.72
N ARG A 27 -6.19 -12.44 -14.83
CA ARG A 27 -6.75 -11.94 -16.10
C ARG A 27 -7.90 -12.80 -16.60
N GLU A 28 -7.72 -14.13 -16.59
CA GLU A 28 -8.79 -15.06 -16.97
C GLU A 28 -10.00 -14.91 -16.05
N PHE A 29 -9.78 -14.82 -14.74
CA PHE A 29 -10.85 -14.65 -13.76
C PHE A 29 -11.60 -13.32 -13.91
N PHE A 30 -10.90 -12.20 -14.06
CA PHE A 30 -11.53 -10.88 -14.17
C PHE A 30 -12.13 -10.61 -15.57
N ALA A 31 -11.94 -11.51 -16.52
CA ALA A 31 -12.63 -11.51 -17.81
C ALA A 31 -14.02 -12.20 -17.77
N THR A 32 -14.38 -12.88 -16.68
CA THR A 32 -15.69 -13.56 -16.56
C THR A 32 -16.85 -12.59 -16.28
N GLY A 33 -18.07 -13.08 -16.11
CA GLY A 33 -19.22 -12.27 -15.68
C GLY A 33 -19.16 -11.91 -14.19
N ILE A 34 -19.81 -10.81 -13.78
CA ILE A 34 -19.78 -10.34 -12.38
C ILE A 34 -20.35 -11.37 -11.39
N ASP A 35 -21.39 -12.10 -11.78
CA ASP A 35 -22.04 -13.12 -10.94
C ASP A 35 -21.10 -14.29 -10.62
N GLU A 36 -20.29 -14.72 -11.60
CA GLU A 36 -19.30 -15.79 -11.40
C GLU A 36 -18.18 -15.35 -10.44
N ARG A 37 -17.77 -14.07 -10.51
CA ARG A 37 -16.71 -13.54 -9.65
C ARG A 37 -17.12 -13.45 -8.20
N LEU A 38 -18.38 -13.08 -7.92
CA LEU A 38 -18.91 -13.00 -6.56
C LEU A 38 -18.95 -14.36 -5.86
N LEU A 39 -19.06 -15.46 -6.62
CA LEU A 39 -19.14 -16.82 -6.08
C LEU A 39 -17.78 -17.46 -5.80
N ARG A 40 -16.73 -17.08 -6.54
CA ARG A 40 -15.42 -17.75 -6.48
C ARG A 40 -14.26 -16.75 -6.43
N TRP A 41 -14.24 -15.92 -5.40
CA TRP A 41 -13.20 -14.90 -5.26
C TRP A 41 -11.79 -15.52 -5.11
N PRO A 42 -10.78 -15.06 -5.87
CA PRO A 42 -9.44 -15.62 -5.80
C PRO A 42 -8.73 -15.23 -4.49
N SER A 43 -7.83 -16.11 -4.03
CA SER A 43 -6.87 -15.73 -2.99
C SER A 43 -5.77 -14.88 -3.59
N PHE A 44 -5.39 -13.84 -2.86
CA PHE A 44 -4.23 -13.00 -3.17
C PHE A 44 -3.08 -13.22 -2.19
N ASP A 45 -3.15 -14.27 -1.38
CA ASP A 45 -2.19 -14.50 -0.32
C ASP A 45 -0.92 -15.13 -0.87
N PHE A 46 0.21 -14.60 -0.42
CA PHE A 46 1.50 -15.14 -0.82
C PHE A 46 1.73 -16.51 -0.16
N PRO A 47 2.15 -17.52 -0.94
CA PRO A 47 2.70 -18.74 -0.37
C PRO A 47 3.81 -18.41 0.64
N PRO A 48 4.02 -19.19 1.71
CA PRO A 48 4.99 -18.87 2.76
C PRO A 48 6.40 -18.53 2.24
N ARG A 49 6.86 -19.24 1.21
CA ARG A 49 8.14 -18.98 0.54
C ARG A 49 8.20 -17.59 -0.10
N VAL A 50 7.15 -17.20 -0.84
CA VAL A 50 7.05 -15.88 -1.48
C VAL A 50 6.95 -14.80 -0.41
N ALA A 51 6.10 -14.99 0.60
CA ALA A 51 5.94 -14.04 1.71
C ALA A 51 7.25 -13.80 2.45
N SER A 52 8.03 -14.85 2.70
CA SER A 52 9.35 -14.75 3.36
C SER A 52 10.35 -13.96 2.52
N ALA A 53 10.46 -14.27 1.22
CA ALA A 53 11.36 -13.57 0.30
C ALA A 53 11.00 -12.08 0.15
N VAL A 54 9.71 -11.79 0.00
CA VAL A 54 9.19 -10.40 -0.09
C VAL A 54 9.48 -9.65 1.20
N ARG A 55 9.17 -10.22 2.37
CA ARG A 55 9.41 -9.56 3.66
C ARG A 55 10.89 -9.27 3.87
N HIS A 56 11.76 -10.23 3.58
CA HIS A 56 13.21 -10.05 3.69
C HIS A 56 13.71 -8.90 2.80
N GLN A 57 13.25 -8.86 1.54
CA GLN A 57 13.66 -7.79 0.64
C GLN A 57 13.11 -6.41 1.06
N LEU A 58 11.86 -6.36 1.54
CA LEU A 58 11.29 -5.12 2.09
C LEU A 58 12.01 -4.66 3.35
N SER A 59 12.44 -5.57 4.23
CA SER A 59 13.33 -5.26 5.37
C SER A 59 14.61 -4.54 4.92
N ASN A 60 15.24 -4.98 3.82
CA ASN A 60 16.42 -4.31 3.27
C ASN A 60 16.12 -2.94 2.66
N VAL A 61 14.94 -2.77 2.04
CA VAL A 61 14.51 -1.50 1.44
C VAL A 61 14.21 -0.46 2.51
N PHE A 62 13.47 -0.86 3.55
CA PHE A 62 12.97 0.03 4.59
C PHE A 62 13.79 0.00 5.88
N ASN A 63 14.93 -0.70 5.90
CA ASN A 63 15.80 -0.86 7.07
C ASN A 63 15.02 -1.27 8.33
N ASP A 64 14.26 -2.37 8.20
CA ASP A 64 13.38 -2.95 9.23
C ASP A 64 12.32 -1.99 9.83
N SER A 65 12.09 -0.87 9.16
CA SER A 65 11.19 0.20 9.62
C SER A 65 9.93 0.27 8.78
N CYS A 66 8.83 0.69 9.38
CA CYS A 66 7.56 0.91 8.68
C CYS A 66 7.73 2.07 7.70
N GLY A 67 7.43 1.85 6.41
CA GLY A 67 7.53 2.90 5.38
C GLY A 67 6.67 4.13 5.69
N TYR A 68 5.56 3.94 6.41
CA TYR A 68 4.65 5.02 6.76
C TYR A 68 5.10 5.82 7.99
N CYS A 69 5.39 5.14 9.11
CA CYS A 69 5.61 5.81 10.40
C CYS A 69 7.06 5.77 10.91
N GLY A 70 7.92 4.92 10.35
CA GLY A 70 9.30 4.72 10.80
C GLY A 70 9.48 3.82 12.02
N ALA A 71 8.40 3.34 12.66
CA ALA A 71 8.49 2.37 13.76
C ALA A 71 8.93 0.98 13.25
N PRO A 72 9.50 0.10 14.09
CA PRO A 72 9.84 -1.27 13.70
C PRO A 72 8.67 -2.02 13.05
N ALA A 73 8.95 -2.77 11.99
CA ALA A 73 7.92 -3.38 11.15
C ALA A 73 8.33 -4.74 10.59
N ASN A 74 7.35 -5.61 10.35
CA ASN A 74 7.56 -6.93 9.76
C ASN A 74 6.39 -7.42 8.88
N LEU A 75 5.35 -6.61 8.70
CA LEU A 75 4.20 -6.97 7.87
C LEU A 75 4.38 -6.43 6.45
N ILE A 76 3.74 -7.11 5.50
CA ILE A 76 3.65 -6.66 4.11
C ILE A 76 2.33 -5.91 3.97
N ASP A 77 2.39 -4.66 3.56
CA ASP A 77 1.24 -3.85 3.18
C ASP A 77 1.20 -3.64 1.67
N HIS A 78 -0.01 -3.48 1.14
CA HIS A 78 -0.26 -3.09 -0.23
C HIS A 78 -0.68 -1.63 -0.26
N PHE A 79 0.07 -0.76 -0.94
CA PHE A 79 -0.24 0.67 -1.01
C PHE A 79 -1.61 0.89 -1.64
N ARG A 80 -1.84 0.35 -2.85
CA ARG A 80 -3.16 0.14 -3.44
C ARG A 80 -3.72 -1.21 -2.97
N PRO A 81 -4.91 -1.24 -2.36
CA PRO A 81 -5.47 -2.46 -1.78
C PRO A 81 -5.80 -3.49 -2.84
N ARG A 82 -5.65 -4.77 -2.53
CA ARG A 82 -5.83 -5.89 -3.48
C ARG A 82 -7.28 -6.07 -3.97
N ARG A 83 -8.24 -5.47 -3.25
CA ARG A 83 -9.69 -5.49 -3.49
C ARG A 83 -10.38 -4.48 -2.58
N ASN A 84 -11.67 -4.25 -2.82
CA ASN A 84 -12.54 -3.48 -1.94
C ASN A 84 -11.94 -2.13 -1.55
N ALA A 85 -11.39 -1.38 -2.51
CA ALA A 85 -10.84 -0.07 -2.21
C ALA A 85 -11.96 0.84 -1.67
N GLU A 86 -11.75 1.37 -0.48
CA GLU A 86 -12.65 2.31 0.16
C GLU A 86 -12.16 3.74 -0.15
N ARG A 87 -13.02 4.53 -0.80
CA ARG A 87 -12.67 5.88 -1.29
C ARG A 87 -13.34 7.01 -0.50
N GLY A 88 -13.83 6.73 0.72
CA GLY A 88 -14.51 7.73 1.58
C GLY A 88 -15.99 7.95 1.26
N GLY A 89 -16.60 7.10 0.43
CA GLY A 89 -18.03 7.07 0.09
C GLY A 89 -18.68 5.71 0.37
N SER A 90 -19.95 5.54 -0.04
CA SER A 90 -20.79 4.39 0.38
C SER A 90 -20.56 3.08 -0.35
N ARG A 91 -19.78 3.04 -1.44
CA ARG A 91 -19.54 1.80 -2.19
C ARG A 91 -18.05 1.55 -2.39
N ALA A 92 -17.57 0.44 -1.84
CA ALA A 92 -16.22 -0.06 -2.10
C ALA A 92 -16.12 -0.52 -3.57
N ASP A 93 -14.96 -0.26 -4.16
CA ASP A 93 -14.62 -0.75 -5.49
C ASP A 93 -14.11 -2.19 -5.36
N THR A 94 -14.94 -3.17 -5.70
CA THR A 94 -14.64 -4.59 -5.43
C THR A 94 -13.55 -5.14 -6.34
N ASP A 95 -13.53 -4.72 -7.60
CA ASP A 95 -12.68 -5.28 -8.67
C ASP A 95 -11.48 -4.36 -8.97
N CYS A 96 -11.01 -3.63 -7.97
CA CYS A 96 -9.88 -2.71 -8.10
C CYS A 96 -8.53 -3.40 -7.87
N TYR A 97 -7.50 -2.94 -8.58
CA TYR A 97 -6.07 -3.17 -8.30
C TYR A 97 -5.62 -4.63 -8.13
N TRP A 98 -6.42 -5.62 -8.52
CA TRP A 98 -6.04 -7.04 -8.45
C TRP A 98 -4.73 -7.32 -9.21
N TRP A 99 -4.47 -6.57 -10.28
CA TRP A 99 -3.26 -6.65 -11.10
C TRP A 99 -2.01 -6.10 -10.38
N LEU A 100 -2.19 -5.38 -9.26
CA LEU A 100 -1.13 -4.86 -8.41
C LEU A 100 -0.89 -5.71 -7.15
N SER A 101 -1.58 -6.84 -7.00
CA SER A 101 -1.50 -7.68 -5.80
C SER A 101 -0.12 -8.28 -5.56
N ALA A 102 0.64 -8.54 -6.63
CA ALA A 102 2.02 -9.03 -6.60
C ALA A 102 3.01 -8.05 -7.26
N GLU A 103 2.61 -6.79 -7.44
CA GLU A 103 3.45 -5.77 -8.06
C GLU A 103 4.44 -5.20 -7.03
N TRP A 104 5.74 -5.29 -7.29
CA TRP A 104 6.79 -4.88 -6.34
C TRP A 104 6.61 -3.45 -5.86
N SER A 105 6.35 -2.53 -6.79
CA SER A 105 6.14 -1.11 -6.50
C SER A 105 4.91 -0.84 -5.62
N ASN A 106 4.01 -1.82 -5.47
CA ASN A 106 2.83 -1.72 -4.61
C ASN A 106 3.03 -2.31 -3.21
N LEU A 107 4.19 -2.90 -2.90
CA LEU A 107 4.47 -3.58 -1.62
C LEU A 107 5.37 -2.76 -0.69
N TYR A 108 5.01 -2.72 0.59
CA TYR A 108 5.66 -1.91 1.63
C TYR A 108 5.87 -2.70 2.92
N LEU A 109 6.97 -2.43 3.62
CA LEU A 109 7.14 -2.90 5.00
C LEU A 109 6.29 -2.02 5.93
N CYS A 110 5.45 -2.64 6.75
CA CYS A 110 4.47 -1.94 7.55
C CYS A 110 4.36 -2.51 8.97
N CYS A 111 4.08 -1.65 9.94
CA CYS A 111 3.76 -2.07 11.30
C CYS A 111 2.26 -2.37 11.42
N ALA A 112 1.88 -3.19 12.41
CA ALA A 112 0.48 -3.58 12.63
C ALA A 112 -0.47 -2.37 12.75
N ALA A 113 -0.06 -1.33 13.46
CA ALA A 113 -0.88 -0.13 13.64
C ALA A 113 -1.14 0.62 12.32
N CYS A 114 -0.15 0.75 11.44
CA CYS A 114 -0.35 1.40 10.13
C CYS A 114 -1.20 0.51 9.21
N ASN A 115 -0.95 -0.80 9.22
CA ASN A 115 -1.66 -1.75 8.37
C ASN A 115 -3.15 -1.82 8.74
N VAL A 116 -3.49 -1.79 10.03
CA VAL A 116 -4.88 -1.72 10.51
C VAL A 116 -5.52 -0.37 10.23
N ALA A 117 -4.82 0.75 10.49
CA ALA A 117 -5.37 2.09 10.27
C ALA A 117 -5.67 2.34 8.78
N LYS A 118 -4.76 1.92 7.90
CA LYS A 118 -4.93 2.03 6.45
C LYS A 118 -5.96 1.04 5.91
N ALA A 119 -5.86 -0.25 6.30
CA ALA A 119 -6.68 -1.34 5.76
C ALA A 119 -6.84 -1.25 4.22
N ASN A 120 -8.08 -1.18 3.74
CA ASN A 120 -8.41 -0.99 2.32
C ASN A 120 -8.76 0.46 1.96
N PHE A 121 -8.57 1.41 2.89
CA PHE A 121 -8.84 2.82 2.65
C PHE A 121 -7.78 3.41 1.72
N PHE A 122 -8.21 3.80 0.53
CA PHE A 122 -7.36 4.35 -0.51
C PHE A 122 -8.11 5.47 -1.27
N PRO A 123 -8.26 6.65 -0.62
CA PRO A 123 -8.85 7.81 -1.26
C PRO A 123 -7.98 8.33 -2.40
N ILE A 124 -8.65 8.77 -3.47
CA ILE A 124 -8.05 9.30 -4.69
C ILE A 124 -8.81 10.56 -5.13
N ASP A 125 -8.12 11.52 -5.72
CA ASP A 125 -8.72 12.77 -6.24
C ASP A 125 -8.88 12.77 -7.77
N GLY A 126 -8.47 11.69 -8.44
CA GLY A 126 -8.50 11.48 -9.88
C GLY A 126 -9.38 10.31 -10.34
N PRO A 127 -9.35 10.00 -11.64
CA PRO A 127 -10.03 8.83 -12.16
C PRO A 127 -9.40 7.56 -11.58
N VAL A 128 -10.21 6.52 -11.41
CA VAL A 128 -9.69 5.18 -11.08
C VAL A 128 -8.85 4.67 -12.25
N ALA A 129 -7.67 4.13 -11.97
CA ALA A 129 -6.83 3.54 -13.00
C ALA A 129 -7.55 2.36 -13.68
N ALA A 130 -7.45 2.31 -15.01
CA ALA A 130 -7.94 1.16 -15.75
C ALA A 130 -7.21 -0.12 -15.32
N PRO A 131 -7.88 -1.29 -15.36
CA PRO A 131 -7.22 -2.56 -15.11
C PRO A 131 -5.95 -2.73 -15.94
N GLN A 132 -4.91 -3.27 -15.33
CA GLN A 132 -3.58 -3.47 -15.94
C GLN A 132 -2.80 -2.18 -16.21
N THR A 133 -3.11 -1.08 -15.51
CA THR A 133 -2.24 0.11 -15.45
C THR A 133 -1.10 -0.12 -14.46
N PHE A 134 0.14 0.22 -14.84
CA PHE A 134 1.34 0.03 -14.01
C PHE A 134 2.22 1.29 -14.02
N GLY A 135 3.15 1.37 -13.05
CA GLY A 135 4.14 2.42 -12.98
C GLY A 135 3.53 3.83 -12.85
N ASP A 136 4.19 4.81 -13.45
CA ASP A 136 3.85 6.24 -13.28
C ASP A 136 2.45 6.61 -13.82
N ALA A 137 1.87 5.80 -14.71
CA ALA A 137 0.49 6.00 -15.16
C ALA A 137 -0.53 5.89 -14.01
N LEU A 138 -0.17 5.23 -12.90
CA LEU A 138 -1.01 5.17 -11.70
C LEU A 138 -1.06 6.50 -10.93
N LEU A 139 -0.21 7.47 -11.26
CA LEU A 139 -0.20 8.79 -10.61
C LEU A 139 -1.38 9.67 -11.05
N ASP A 140 -1.99 9.37 -12.20
CA ASP A 140 -3.18 10.07 -12.70
C ASP A 140 -4.38 9.95 -11.75
N GLU A 141 -4.42 8.88 -10.94
CA GLU A 141 -5.41 8.69 -9.87
C GLU A 141 -5.30 9.76 -8.80
N ARG A 142 -4.17 10.46 -8.69
CA ARG A 142 -3.86 11.40 -7.60
C ARG A 142 -4.15 10.80 -6.22
N PRO A 143 -3.37 9.79 -5.77
CA PRO A 143 -3.56 9.17 -4.46
C PRO A 143 -3.47 10.18 -3.32
N VAL A 144 -4.45 10.20 -2.42
CA VAL A 144 -4.45 11.11 -1.26
C VAL A 144 -3.46 10.64 -0.19
N LEU A 145 -3.27 9.32 -0.04
CA LEU A 145 -2.21 8.79 0.82
C LEU A 145 -0.83 9.08 0.20
N LEU A 146 0.11 9.57 1.01
CA LEU A 146 1.50 9.73 0.58
C LEU A 146 2.18 8.37 0.44
N ASP A 147 2.87 8.20 -0.68
CA ASP A 147 3.73 7.07 -0.99
C ASP A 147 5.19 7.43 -0.60
N PRO A 148 5.78 6.77 0.42
CA PRO A 148 7.13 7.08 0.86
C PRO A 148 8.22 6.76 -0.18
N CYS A 149 7.90 6.04 -1.26
CA CYS A 149 8.84 5.73 -2.34
C CYS A 149 8.69 6.64 -3.57
N HIS A 150 7.68 7.51 -3.59
CA HIS A 150 7.41 8.43 -4.69
C HIS A 150 7.39 9.88 -4.23
N ASP A 151 6.65 10.20 -3.18
CA ASP A 151 6.50 11.55 -2.66
C ASP A 151 7.64 11.93 -1.73
N ARG A 152 7.92 13.23 -1.60
CA ARG A 152 8.85 13.80 -0.60
C ARG A 152 8.09 14.11 0.68
N PRO A 153 8.14 13.27 1.74
CA PRO A 153 7.28 13.48 2.90
C PRO A 153 7.55 14.81 3.61
N GLU A 154 8.79 15.33 3.55
CA GLU A 154 9.19 16.63 4.08
C GLU A 154 8.46 17.83 3.44
N GLU A 155 7.93 17.69 2.23
CA GLU A 155 7.10 18.71 1.57
C GLU A 155 5.67 18.71 2.10
N HIS A 156 5.23 17.60 2.70
CA HIS A 156 3.85 17.39 3.13
C HIS A 156 3.67 17.29 4.65
N LEU A 157 4.72 16.93 5.39
CA LEU A 157 4.70 16.58 6.80
C LEU A 157 5.83 17.29 7.56
N ARG A 158 5.54 17.68 8.79
CA ARG A 158 6.53 18.18 9.75
C ARG A 158 6.44 17.41 11.06
N PHE A 159 7.57 16.87 11.52
CA PHE A 159 7.68 16.23 12.81
C PHE A 159 8.03 17.28 13.87
N LEU A 160 7.21 17.37 14.92
CA LEU A 160 7.36 18.34 16.00
C LEU A 160 8.14 17.73 17.17
N ALA A 161 8.68 18.59 18.04
CA ALA A 161 9.50 18.17 19.18
C ALA A 161 8.71 17.35 20.22
N ASP A 162 7.39 17.49 20.27
CA ASP A 162 6.50 16.71 21.14
C ASP A 162 6.15 15.32 20.55
N GLY A 163 6.72 14.98 19.39
CA GLY A 163 6.50 13.73 18.67
C GLY A 163 5.27 13.73 17.74
N THR A 164 4.46 14.80 17.76
CA THR A 164 3.33 14.91 16.84
C THR A 164 3.79 15.22 15.41
N VAL A 165 2.96 14.81 14.46
CA VAL A 165 3.14 15.07 13.03
C VAL A 165 2.10 16.11 12.59
N ALA A 166 2.56 17.20 11.99
CA ALA A 166 1.73 18.24 11.40
C ALA A 166 1.70 18.12 9.87
N GLY A 167 0.52 18.27 9.28
CA GLY A 167 0.36 18.33 7.82
C GLY A 167 0.68 19.73 7.30
N LEU A 168 1.58 19.82 6.33
CA LEU A 168 1.92 21.05 5.60
C LEU A 168 1.01 21.28 4.38
N THR A 169 0.34 20.22 3.95
CA THR A 169 -0.57 20.20 2.79
C THR A 169 -1.83 19.40 3.14
N ALA A 170 -2.90 19.55 2.37
CA ALA A 170 -4.12 18.74 2.53
C ALA A 170 -3.83 17.23 2.46
N ARG A 171 -2.96 16.82 1.53
CA ARG A 171 -2.52 15.43 1.34
C ARG A 171 -1.72 14.89 2.55
N GLY A 172 -0.90 15.75 3.15
CA GLY A 172 -0.18 15.46 4.39
C GLY A 172 -1.13 15.29 5.58
N THR A 173 -2.08 16.20 5.75
CA THR A 173 -3.12 16.11 6.80
C THR A 173 -3.94 14.83 6.65
N ALA A 174 -4.43 14.54 5.44
CA ALA A 174 -5.17 13.31 5.17
C ALA A 174 -4.32 12.06 5.47
N THR A 175 -3.04 12.05 5.10
CA THR A 175 -2.12 10.94 5.42
C THR A 175 -1.98 10.72 6.93
N ILE A 176 -1.89 11.79 7.73
CA ILE A 176 -1.84 11.70 9.20
C ILE A 176 -3.12 11.06 9.76
N GLU A 177 -4.28 11.44 9.22
CA GLU A 177 -5.59 10.92 9.63
C GLU A 177 -5.75 9.45 9.24
N ILE A 178 -5.47 9.10 7.98
CA ILE A 178 -5.55 7.73 7.46
C ILE A 178 -4.69 6.76 8.29
N LEU A 179 -3.45 7.14 8.57
CA LEU A 179 -2.49 6.29 9.28
C LEU A 179 -2.55 6.44 10.81
N GLN A 180 -3.41 7.35 11.29
CA GLN A 180 -3.57 7.71 12.69
C GLN A 180 -2.22 8.02 13.39
N LEU A 181 -1.35 8.80 12.74
CA LEU A 181 0.04 8.99 13.19
C LEU A 181 0.13 9.61 14.59
N ASN A 182 -0.80 10.51 14.93
CA ASN A 182 -0.83 11.19 16.23
C ASN A 182 -1.63 10.43 17.31
N ALA A 183 -2.38 9.39 16.97
CA ALA A 183 -3.14 8.61 17.95
C ALA A 183 -2.22 7.70 18.81
N ARG A 184 -0.99 7.46 18.34
CA ARG A 184 -0.01 6.56 18.97
C ARG A 184 0.62 7.13 20.24
N HIS A 185 0.66 8.45 20.37
CA HIS A 185 1.19 9.12 21.54
C HIS A 185 0.32 8.96 22.80
N ARG A 186 -0.93 8.50 22.65
CA ARG A 186 -1.86 8.35 23.79
C ARG A 186 -1.68 7.05 24.58
N LEU A 187 -0.82 6.13 24.13
CA LEU A 187 -0.62 4.82 24.78
C LEU A 187 0.72 4.69 25.53
N GLY A 188 1.53 5.75 25.59
CA GLY A 188 2.86 5.74 26.23
C GLY A 188 3.01 6.66 27.45
N GLY A 189 1.91 7.24 27.95
CA GLY A 189 1.90 8.07 29.15
C GLY A 189 1.04 7.44 30.23
N GLY A 190 1.63 6.51 30.99
CA GLY A 190 1.05 5.88 32.17
C GLY A 190 2.17 5.34 33.04
#